data_AF-A0A3N5UWA0-F1
#
_entry.id   AF-A0A3N5UWA0-F1
#
_cell.length_a   1.000
_cell.length_b   1.000
_cell.length_c   1.000
_cell.angle_alpha   90.00
_cell.angle_beta   90.00
_cell.angle_gamma   90.00
#
_symmetry.space_group_name_H-M   'P 1'
#
loop_
_entity.id
_entity.type
_entity.pdbx_description
1 polymer ?
#
loop_
_entity_poly.entity_id
_entity_poly.type
_entity_poly.pdbx_seq_one_letter_code
_entity_poly.pdbx_strand_id
1 'polypeptide(L)' 'LKPGGRMVIPEGDSDEVQRLNLIEKDAQGKIRTTELLPVRFVPLLRE' A
#
# COMPACT_ATOMS: atom_id res chain seq x y z
N LEU A 1 10.89 3.15 2.73
CA LEU A 1 11.27 1.74 2.93
C LEU A 1 12.78 1.55 2.74
N LYS A 2 13.43 0.84 3.67
CA LYS A 2 14.80 0.34 3.49
C LYS A 2 14.81 -0.80 2.45
N PRO A 3 15.94 -1.13 1.79
CA PRO A 3 16.04 -2.32 0.95
C PRO A 3 15.62 -3.59 1.70
N GLY A 4 14.83 -4.45 1.04
CA GLY A 4 14.17 -5.62 1.64
C GLY A 4 12.92 -5.30 2.46
N GLY A 5 12.58 -4.01 2.65
CA GLY A 5 11.43 -3.56 3.41
C GLY A 5 10.11 -3.76 2.66
N ARG A 6 9.03 -3.93 3.44
CA ARG A 6 7.66 -4.07 2.94
C ARG A 6 6.75 -3.05 3.61
N MET A 7 5.80 -2.52 2.86
CA MET A 7 4.72 -1.67 3.35
C MET A 7 3.39 -2.27 2.89
N VAL A 8 2.40 -2.24 3.78
CA VAL A 8 1.04 -2.63 3.46
C VAL A 8 0.15 -1.44 3.74
N ILE A 9 -0.61 -0.99 2.75
CA ILE A 9 -1.45 0.21 2.86
C ILE A 9 -2.75 0.03 2.06
N PRO A 10 -3.90 0.51 2.59
CA PRO A 10 -5.11 0.64 1.77
C PRO A 10 -4.94 1.81 0.80
N GLU A 11 -5.10 1.55 -0.50
CA GLU A 11 -5.09 2.55 -1.56
C GLU A 11 -6.45 2.58 -2.26
N GLY A 12 -6.97 3.78 -2.52
CA GLY A 12 -8.28 4.05 -3.10
C GLY A 12 -8.88 5.34 -2.56
N ASP A 13 -9.60 6.07 -3.41
CA ASP A 13 -10.26 7.31 -3.03
C ASP A 13 -11.40 7.06 -2.02
N SER A 14 -11.79 8.10 -1.26
CA SER A 14 -12.77 7.99 -0.17
C SER A 14 -14.12 7.41 -0.60
N ASP A 15 -14.49 7.60 -1.86
CA ASP A 15 -15.77 7.16 -2.44
C ASP A 15 -15.64 5.84 -3.23
N GLU A 16 -14.44 5.25 -3.30
CA GLU A 16 -14.15 3.99 -3.98
C GLU A 16 -13.90 2.84 -3.00
N VAL A 17 -14.02 1.60 -3.50
CA VAL A 17 -13.60 0.42 -2.73
C VAL A 17 -12.08 0.38 -2.66
N GLN A 18 -11.53 0.66 -1.48
CA GLN A 18 -10.09 0.58 -1.24
C GLN A 18 -9.56 -0.85 -1.44
N ARG A 19 -8.33 -0.96 -1.93
CA ARG A 19 -7.61 -2.24 -2.05
C ARG A 19 -6.35 -2.22 -1.22
N LEU A 20 -6.03 -3.37 -0.64
CA LEU A 20 -4.82 -3.55 0.14
C LEU A 20 -3.64 -3.80 -0.80
N ASN A 21 -2.67 -2.90 -0.79
CA ASN A 21 -1.46 -3.02 -1.60
C ASN A 21 -0.26 -3.40 -0.76
N LEU A 22 0.50 -4.39 -1.25
CA LEU A 22 1.82 -4.73 -0.74
C LEU A 22 2.88 -4.05 -1.61
N ILE A 23 3.64 -3.16 -0.99
CA ILE A 23 4.75 -2.46 -1.62
C ILE A 23 6.04 -3.05 -1.07
N GLU A 24 6.88 -3.59 -1.95
CA GLU A 24 8.17 -4.17 -1.61
C GLU A 24 9.28 -3.35 -2.25
N LYS A 25 10.34 -3.08 -1.49
CA LYS A 25 11.60 -2.55 -2.02
C LYS A 25 12.62 -3.68 -2.05
N ASP A 26 13.12 -4.02 -3.24
CA ASP A 26 14.18 -5.03 -3.36
C ASP A 26 15.55 -4.50 -2.93
N ALA A 27 16.57 -5.35 -3.01
CA ALA A 27 17.94 -5.03 -2.61
C ALA A 27 18.58 -3.94 -3.50
N GLN A 28 18.13 -3.84 -4.76
CA GLN A 28 18.59 -2.85 -5.74
C GLN A 28 17.80 -1.54 -5.64
N GLY A 29 16.80 -1.49 -4.74
CA GLY A 29 15.97 -0.32 -4.49
C GLY A 29 14.77 -0.20 -5.42
N LYS A 30 14.52 -1.18 -6.30
CA LYS A 30 13.35 -1.21 -7.17
C LYS A 30 12.11 -1.48 -6.33
N ILE A 31 11.03 -0.76 -6.67
CA ILE A 31 9.72 -0.93 -6.04
C ILE A 31 8.88 -1.89 -6.87
N ARG A 32 8.22 -2.81 -6.17
CA ARG A 32 7.15 -3.63 -6.72
C ARG A 32 5.89 -3.43 -5.89
N THR A 33 4.78 -3.20 -6.57
CA THR A 33 3.45 -3.13 -5.96
C THR A 33 2.65 -4.35 -6.37
N THR A 34 2.03 -5.02 -5.41
CA THR A 34 1.11 -6.13 -5.63
C THR A 34 -0.23 -5.80 -4.99
N GLU A 35 -1.28 -5.81 -5.78
CA GLU A 35 -2.66 -5.69 -5.31
C GLU A 35 -3.10 -7.00 -4.65
N LEU A 36 -3.68 -6.91 -3.44
CA LEU A 36 -4.14 -8.08 -2.68
C LEU A 36 -5.65 -8.22 -2.72
N LEU A 37 -6.37 -7.63 -1.76
CA LEU A 37 -7.81 -7.79 -1.57
C LEU A 37 -8.50 -6.45 -1.30
N PRO A 38 -9.79 -6.29 -1.64
CA PRO A 38 -10.57 -5.12 -1.25
C PRO A 38 -10.72 -5.06 0.27
N VAL A 39 -10.63 -3.85 0.84
CA VAL A 39 -10.70 -3.60 2.29
C VAL A 39 -11.55 -2.37 2.58
N ARG A 40 -11.91 -2.19 3.85
CA ARG A 40 -12.59 -0.97 4.33
C ARG A 40 -11.93 -0.52 5.63
N PHE A 41 -11.18 0.56 5.56
CA PHE A 41 -10.51 1.19 6.70
C PHE A 41 -11.13 2.58 6.96
N VAL A 42 -10.83 3.17 8.11
CA VAL A 42 -11.11 4.60 8.34
C VAL A 42 -10.22 5.46 7.43
N PRO A 43 -10.64 6.69 7.05
CA PRO A 43 -9.82 7.56 6.21
C PRO A 43 -8.46 7.87 6.85
N LEU A 44 -7.40 7.85 6.04
CA LEU A 44 -6.09 8.36 6.45
C LEU A 44 -6.11 9.89 6.35
N LEU A 45 -6.31 10.56 7.48
CA LEU A 45 -6.32 12.02 7.55
C LEU A 45 -4.88 12.55 7.70
N ARG A 46 -4.58 13.69 7.07
CA ARG A 46 -3.37 14.46 7.36
C ARG A 46 -3.71 15.50 8.44
N GLU A 47 -2.78 15.74 9.37
CA GLU A 47 -2.79 16.92 10.25
C GLU A 47 -2.11 18.11 9.57
#